data_AF-E3EK27-F1
#
_entry.id   AF-E3EK27-F1
#
_cell.length_a   1.000
_cell.length_b   1.000
_cell.length_c   1.000
_cell.angle_alpha   90.00
_cell.angle_beta   90.00
_cell.angle_gamma   90.00
#
_symmetry.space_group_name_H-M   'P 1'
#
loop_
_entity.id
_entity.type
_entity.pdbx_description
1 polymer ?
#
loop_
_entity_poly.entity_id
_entity_poly.type
_entity_poly.pdbx_seq_one_letter_code
_entity_poly.pdbx_strand_id
1 'polypeptide(L)'
;MNINQVIESGEKIVLKEQHFLPLSAATEWSMIIGAVIFCLVLIICFGLFSGFRRIGLEGCLRLFMVAYIISFAFTYITFKQDYEKIQNKYVSEVEKWKKEQAYPYIKALPIEKLEIMKIETDSKAVSKTNIFKMFPDVNDNKLGRTPLTLSFKVGDEVFTITESLQTSMELSNEEKPYIEFQNLERDLGHGVNAGAYNAKVHLPKSFALTNINN
;
A
#
# COMPACT_ATOMS: atom_id res chain seq x y z
N MET A 1 5.16 19.57 14.04
CA MET A 1 5.69 18.18 14.14
C MET A 1 6.98 18.14 13.35
N ASN A 2 8.07 17.64 13.92
CA ASN A 2 9.38 17.56 13.25
C ASN A 2 9.48 16.25 12.44
N ILE A 3 10.23 16.24 11.34
CA ILE A 3 10.49 15.05 10.50
C ILE A 3 10.85 13.80 11.32
N ASN A 4 11.72 13.92 12.32
CA ASN A 4 12.16 12.79 13.12
C ASN A 4 11.01 12.18 13.93
N GLN A 5 10.04 12.98 14.38
CA GLN A 5 8.86 12.48 15.09
C GLN A 5 7.93 11.69 14.17
N VAL A 6 7.85 12.08 12.90
CA VAL A 6 7.04 11.38 11.88
C VAL A 6 7.67 10.05 11.49
N ILE A 7 9.00 10.03 11.37
CA ILE A 7 9.76 8.80 11.12
C ILE A 7 9.63 7.85 12.31
N GLU A 8 9.90 8.31 13.53
CA GLU A 8 9.85 7.47 14.73
C GLU A 8 8.44 6.90 14.99
N SER A 9 7.39 7.65 14.64
CA SER A 9 6.01 7.14 14.75
C SER A 9 5.68 6.09 13.68
N GLY A 10 6.25 6.22 12.48
CA GLY A 10 6.16 5.21 11.42
C GLY A 10 6.91 3.94 11.81
N GLU A 11 8.14 4.07 12.32
CA GLU A 11 8.97 2.94 12.77
C GLU A 11 8.31 2.07 13.85
N LYS A 12 7.38 2.62 14.64
CA LYS A 12 6.58 1.85 15.61
C LYS A 12 5.59 0.88 14.95
N ILE A 13 5.25 1.10 13.67
CA ILE A 13 4.34 0.28 12.88
C ILE A 13 5.15 -0.80 12.18
N VAL A 14 5.58 -1.79 12.95
CA VAL A 14 6.29 -2.94 12.39
C VAL A 14 5.28 -4.02 12.06
N LEU A 15 5.36 -4.57 10.85
CA LEU A 15 4.77 -5.88 10.59
C LEU A 15 5.53 -6.85 11.49
N LYS A 16 4.97 -7.15 12.68
CA LYS A 16 5.61 -8.07 13.63
C LYS A 16 6.05 -9.28 12.85
N GLU A 17 7.37 -9.45 12.70
CA GLU A 17 7.95 -10.58 11.99
C GLU A 17 7.42 -11.82 12.69
N GLN A 18 6.44 -12.43 12.07
CA GLN A 18 5.99 -13.74 12.45
C GLN A 18 7.13 -14.63 12.01
N HIS A 19 8.02 -14.96 12.95
CA HIS A 19 8.86 -16.15 12.85
C HIS A 19 8.01 -17.21 12.17
N PHE A 20 8.50 -17.82 11.10
CA PHE A 20 7.76 -18.59 10.08
C PHE A 20 6.78 -19.67 10.61
N LEU A 21 6.76 -19.92 11.92
CA LEU A 21 5.68 -20.52 12.67
C LEU A 21 5.48 -19.74 13.99
N PRO A 22 4.66 -18.67 14.04
CA PRO A 22 4.11 -18.30 15.33
C PRO A 22 3.05 -19.35 15.56
N LEU A 23 3.35 -20.33 16.41
CA LEU A 23 2.33 -21.04 17.14
C LEU A 23 1.57 -19.97 17.95
N SER A 24 0.67 -19.27 17.28
CA SER A 24 -0.34 -18.46 17.94
C SER A 24 -1.02 -19.36 18.95
N ALA A 25 -1.45 -18.86 20.09
CA ALA A 25 -2.20 -19.68 21.05
C ALA A 25 -3.33 -20.46 20.33
N ALA A 26 -3.95 -19.88 19.30
CA ALA A 26 -4.95 -20.55 18.47
C ALA A 26 -4.42 -21.78 17.69
N THR A 27 -3.19 -21.73 17.17
CA THR A 27 -2.55 -22.88 16.51
C THR A 27 -2.00 -23.90 17.51
N GLU A 28 -1.60 -23.48 18.71
CA GLU A 28 -1.29 -24.41 19.80
C GLU A 28 -2.54 -25.20 20.21
N TRP A 29 -3.66 -24.52 20.41
CA TRP A 29 -4.94 -25.15 20.73
C TRP A 29 -5.46 -26.03 19.60
N SER A 30 -5.31 -25.63 18.33
CA SER A 30 -5.74 -26.47 17.21
C SER A 30 -4.88 -27.73 17.06
N MET A 31 -3.57 -27.65 17.33
CA MET A 31 -2.70 -28.82 17.41
C MET A 31 -3.07 -29.73 18.58
N ILE A 32 -3.36 -29.18 19.76
CA ILE A 32 -3.81 -29.95 20.94
C ILE A 32 -5.14 -30.63 20.64
N ILE A 33 -6.12 -29.92 20.08
CA ILE A 33 -7.41 -30.49 19.70
C ILE A 33 -7.22 -31.57 18.62
N GLY A 34 -6.36 -31.34 17.62
CA GLY A 34 -6.00 -32.32 16.61
C GLY A 34 -5.36 -33.57 17.21
N ALA A 35 -4.45 -33.41 18.18
CA ALA A 35 -3.81 -34.50 18.91
C ALA A 35 -4.81 -35.28 19.77
N VAL A 36 -5.75 -34.61 20.44
CA VAL A 36 -6.82 -35.24 21.22
C VAL A 36 -7.76 -36.03 20.31
N ILE A 37 -8.16 -35.47 19.16
CA ILE A 37 -8.96 -36.18 18.15
C ILE A 37 -8.19 -37.38 17.63
N PHE A 38 -6.89 -37.25 17.37
CA PHE A 38 -6.03 -38.37 16.95
C PHE A 38 -5.99 -39.48 17.99
N CYS A 39 -5.78 -39.15 19.28
CA CYS A 39 -5.82 -40.13 20.36
C CYS A 39 -7.19 -40.80 20.48
N LEU A 40 -8.29 -40.05 20.32
CA LEU A 40 -9.65 -40.61 20.34
C LEU A 40 -9.89 -41.56 19.16
N VAL A 41 -9.45 -41.21 17.95
CA VAL A 41 -9.54 -42.10 16.78
C VAL A 41 -8.73 -43.38 17.01
N LEU A 42 -7.52 -43.28 17.56
CA LEU A 42 -6.72 -44.47 17.92
C LEU A 42 -7.42 -45.34 18.96
N ILE A 43 -7.96 -44.75 20.03
CA ILE A 43 -8.69 -45.48 21.08
C ILE A 43 -9.91 -46.18 20.49
N ILE A 44 -10.67 -45.50 19.62
CA ILE A 44 -11.84 -46.09 18.94
C ILE A 44 -11.40 -47.21 17.99
N CYS A 45 -10.33 -47.01 17.21
CA CYS A 45 -9.80 -48.06 16.33
C CYS A 45 -9.34 -49.29 17.11
N PHE A 46 -8.64 -49.11 18.23
CA PHE A 46 -8.20 -50.22 19.09
C PHE A 46 -9.37 -50.89 19.83
N GLY A 47 -10.33 -50.12 20.34
CA GLY A 47 -11.51 -50.63 21.04
C GLY A 47 -12.53 -51.31 20.14
N LEU A 48 -12.66 -50.89 18.88
CA LEU A 48 -13.49 -51.57 17.88
C LEU A 48 -12.79 -52.79 17.27
N PHE A 49 -11.46 -52.89 17.35
CA PHE A 49 -10.69 -54.06 16.89
C PHE A 49 -11.09 -55.35 17.61
N SER A 50 -11.55 -55.25 18.87
CA SER A 50 -12.06 -56.42 19.61
C SER A 50 -13.46 -56.88 19.14
N GLY A 51 -14.21 -56.04 18.40
CA GLY A 51 -15.59 -56.34 17.96
C GLY A 51 -15.80 -56.47 16.44
N PHE A 52 -14.96 -55.82 15.61
CA PHE A 52 -15.15 -55.72 14.17
C PHE A 52 -14.01 -56.40 13.39
N ARG A 53 -14.05 -57.72 13.26
CA ARG A 53 -13.16 -58.51 12.36
C ARG A 53 -13.31 -58.16 10.86
N ARG A 54 -14.26 -57.29 10.47
CA ARG A 54 -14.68 -57.07 9.09
C ARG A 54 -14.16 -55.77 8.45
N ILE A 55 -13.82 -54.77 9.25
CA ILE A 55 -13.16 -53.54 8.77
C ILE A 55 -11.68 -53.75 9.03
N GLY A 56 -10.96 -54.30 8.05
CA GLY A 56 -9.54 -54.57 8.19
C GLY A 56 -8.72 -53.30 8.46
N LEU A 57 -7.45 -53.48 8.86
CA LEU A 57 -6.46 -52.41 9.10
C LEU A 57 -6.46 -51.32 8.01
N GLU A 58 -6.69 -51.72 6.75
CA GLU A 58 -6.79 -50.81 5.60
C GLU A 58 -7.92 -49.78 5.73
N GLY A 59 -9.07 -50.14 6.29
CA GLY A 59 -10.20 -49.23 6.50
C GLY A 59 -9.89 -48.15 7.52
N CYS A 60 -9.21 -48.52 8.62
CA CYS A 60 -8.76 -47.58 9.64
C CYS A 60 -7.70 -46.63 9.09
N LEU A 61 -6.74 -47.13 8.30
CA LEU A 61 -5.72 -46.29 7.66
C LEU A 61 -6.33 -45.28 6.69
N ARG A 62 -7.35 -45.66 5.92
CA ARG A 62 -8.06 -44.72 5.01
C ARG A 62 -8.79 -43.62 5.78
N LEU A 63 -9.50 -43.97 6.85
CA LEU A 63 -10.16 -42.98 7.71
C LEU A 63 -9.15 -42.05 8.38
N PHE A 64 -8.01 -42.56 8.81
CA PHE A 64 -6.92 -41.76 9.36
C PHE A 64 -6.37 -40.76 8.35
N MET A 65 -6.09 -41.19 7.11
CA MET A 65 -5.61 -40.29 6.06
C MET A 65 -6.61 -39.18 5.75
N VAL A 66 -7.91 -39.51 5.69
CA VAL A 66 -8.97 -38.50 5.50
C VAL A 66 -9.02 -37.51 6.66
N ALA A 67 -8.99 -37.99 7.91
CA ALA A 67 -8.99 -37.13 9.09
C ALA A 67 -7.75 -36.23 9.16
N TYR A 68 -6.57 -36.76 8.80
CA TYR A 68 -5.33 -35.99 8.75
C TYR A 68 -5.38 -34.89 7.68
N ILE A 69 -5.87 -35.19 6.48
CA ILE A 69 -6.05 -34.21 5.41
C ILE A 69 -7.03 -33.10 5.84
N ILE A 70 -8.15 -33.45 6.49
CA ILE A 70 -9.11 -32.48 7.00
C ILE A 70 -8.48 -31.58 8.08
N SER A 71 -7.72 -32.16 9.02
CA SER A 71 -7.02 -31.41 10.06
C SER A 71 -5.98 -30.46 9.50
N PHE A 72 -5.23 -30.89 8.49
CA PHE A 72 -4.26 -30.04 7.79
C PHE A 72 -4.94 -28.89 7.04
N ALA A 73 -6.03 -29.17 6.32
CA ALA A 73 -6.81 -28.16 5.62
C ALA A 73 -7.39 -27.11 6.60
N PHE A 74 -7.88 -27.54 7.76
CA PHE A 74 -8.39 -26.64 8.80
C PHE A 74 -7.29 -25.76 9.40
N THR A 75 -6.11 -26.33 9.68
CA THR A 75 -4.94 -25.59 10.14
C THR A 75 -4.49 -24.56 9.10
N TYR A 76 -4.48 -24.92 7.82
CA TYR A 76 -4.12 -24.01 6.74
C TYR A 76 -5.12 -22.84 6.60
N ILE A 77 -6.42 -23.10 6.67
CA ILE A 77 -7.45 -22.06 6.58
C ILE A 77 -7.34 -21.08 7.75
N THR A 78 -7.18 -21.59 8.97
CA THR A 78 -7.05 -20.75 10.18
C THR A 78 -5.77 -19.91 10.14
N PHE A 79 -4.65 -20.50 9.74
CA PHE A 79 -3.39 -19.78 9.52
C PHE A 79 -3.54 -18.65 8.48
N LYS A 80 -4.19 -18.94 7.35
CA LYS A 80 -4.44 -17.94 6.30
C LYS A 80 -5.29 -16.78 6.83
N GLN A 81 -6.35 -17.07 7.59
CA GLN A 81 -7.22 -16.02 8.16
C GLN A 81 -6.49 -15.13 9.18
N ASP A 82 -5.68 -15.73 10.05
CA ASP A 82 -4.87 -14.98 11.01
C ASP A 82 -3.84 -14.09 10.31
N TYR A 83 -3.19 -14.63 9.26
CA TYR A 83 -2.26 -13.88 8.45
C TYR A 83 -2.93 -12.68 7.74
N GLU A 84 -4.07 -12.92 7.09
CA GLU A 84 -4.86 -11.85 6.45
C GLU A 84 -5.27 -10.78 7.47
N LYS A 85 -5.69 -11.17 8.67
CA LYS A 85 -6.06 -10.22 9.73
C LYS A 85 -4.89 -9.34 10.17
N ILE A 86 -3.70 -9.92 10.33
CA ILE A 86 -2.49 -9.18 10.72
C ILE A 86 -2.05 -8.25 9.59
N GLN A 87 -2.04 -8.73 8.35
CA GLN A 87 -1.72 -7.91 7.19
C GLN A 87 -2.70 -6.75 7.05
N ASN A 88 -4.01 -7.01 7.19
CA ASN A 88 -5.04 -5.97 7.13
C ASN A 88 -4.89 -4.95 8.25
N LYS A 89 -4.55 -5.40 9.47
CA LYS A 89 -4.26 -4.50 10.60
C LYS A 89 -3.05 -3.62 10.31
N TYR A 90 -1.95 -4.21 9.82
CA TYR A 90 -0.74 -3.48 9.46
C TYR A 90 -1.03 -2.43 8.36
N VAL A 91 -1.71 -2.83 7.28
CA VAL A 91 -2.11 -1.91 6.20
C VAL A 91 -2.99 -0.78 6.76
N SER A 92 -3.95 -1.10 7.63
CA SER A 92 -4.80 -0.09 8.26
C SER A 92 -4.03 0.88 9.16
N GLU A 93 -3.05 0.40 9.92
CA GLU A 93 -2.21 1.24 10.78
C GLU A 93 -1.29 2.15 9.95
N VAL A 94 -0.69 1.61 8.88
CA VAL A 94 0.10 2.38 7.92
C VAL A 94 -0.74 3.47 7.27
N GLU A 95 -1.93 3.15 6.77
CA GLU A 95 -2.82 4.14 6.13
C GLU A 95 -3.31 5.20 7.12
N LYS A 96 -3.59 4.80 8.36
CA LYS A 96 -3.91 5.75 9.44
C LYS A 96 -2.75 6.70 9.69
N TRP A 97 -1.53 6.18 9.85
CA TRP A 97 -0.33 7.01 10.05
C TRP A 97 -0.06 7.95 8.87
N LYS A 98 -0.21 7.47 7.64
CA LYS A 98 -0.09 8.33 6.44
C LYS A 98 -1.05 9.51 6.51
N LYS A 99 -2.33 9.25 6.80
CA LYS A 99 -3.38 10.27 6.84
C LYS A 99 -3.25 11.25 8.02
N GLU A 100 -2.90 10.74 9.20
CA GLU A 100 -2.87 11.53 10.44
C GLU A 100 -1.54 12.25 10.65
N GLN A 101 -0.44 11.73 10.09
CA GLN A 101 0.90 12.22 10.41
C GLN A 101 1.73 12.56 9.17
N ALA A 102 1.95 11.61 8.26
CA ALA A 102 2.87 11.82 7.14
C ALA A 102 2.36 12.87 6.13
N TYR A 103 1.12 12.75 5.66
CA TYR A 103 0.55 13.69 4.68
C TYR A 103 0.36 15.10 5.27
N PRO A 104 -0.16 15.27 6.50
CA PRO A 104 -0.22 16.59 7.12
C PRO A 104 1.16 17.23 7.29
N TYR A 105 2.19 16.44 7.65
CA TYR A 105 3.55 16.94 7.72
C TYR A 105 4.05 17.45 6.37
N ILE A 106 3.89 16.67 5.30
CA ILE A 106 4.32 17.09 3.96
C ILE A 106 3.53 18.30 3.47
N LYS A 107 2.22 18.37 3.72
CA LYS A 107 1.40 19.56 3.38
C LYS A 107 1.84 20.82 4.12
N ALA A 108 2.48 20.68 5.30
CA ALA A 108 3.01 21.79 6.08
C ALA A 108 4.44 22.19 5.70
N LEU A 109 5.10 21.45 4.80
CA LEU A 109 6.44 21.82 4.32
C LEU A 109 6.39 23.11 3.50
N PRO A 110 7.52 23.86 3.44
CA PRO A 110 7.64 25.01 2.57
C PRO A 110 7.28 24.67 1.12
N ILE A 111 6.53 25.56 0.49
CA ILE A 111 6.18 25.43 -0.93
C ILE A 111 7.36 25.99 -1.73
N GLU A 112 7.96 25.15 -2.55
CA GLU A 112 8.93 25.55 -3.56
C GLU A 112 8.21 25.96 -4.84
N LYS A 113 8.74 26.97 -5.52
CA LYS A 113 8.18 27.49 -6.79
C LYS A 113 9.27 27.50 -7.85
N LEU A 114 8.98 26.92 -9.01
CA LEU A 114 9.86 26.96 -10.17
C LEU A 114 9.14 27.61 -11.36
N GLU A 115 9.79 28.60 -11.97
CA GLU A 115 9.28 29.25 -13.18
C GLU A 115 9.33 28.26 -14.35
N ILE A 116 8.21 28.15 -15.07
CA ILE A 116 8.11 27.28 -16.22
C ILE A 116 8.49 28.06 -17.47
N MET A 117 9.47 27.55 -18.21
CA MET A 117 9.92 28.15 -19.48
C MET A 117 9.05 27.72 -20.66
N LYS A 118 8.62 26.46 -20.69
CA LYS A 118 7.84 25.90 -21.79
C LYS A 118 6.80 24.93 -21.28
N ILE A 119 5.61 24.99 -21.87
CA ILE A 119 4.48 24.12 -21.57
C ILE A 119 3.95 23.58 -22.89
N GLU A 120 3.90 22.26 -23.00
CA GLU A 120 3.27 21.57 -24.12
C GLU A 120 2.23 20.58 -23.59
N THR A 121 1.04 20.63 -24.14
CA THR A 121 -0.02 19.66 -23.83
C THR A 121 0.15 18.46 -24.76
N ASP A 122 0.44 17.29 -24.20
CA ASP A 122 0.50 16.04 -24.99
C ASP A 122 -0.64 15.12 -24.54
N SER A 123 -1.69 15.06 -25.35
CA SER A 123 -2.88 14.24 -25.08
C SER A 123 -2.60 12.74 -25.08
N LYS A 124 -1.45 12.30 -25.60
CA LYS A 124 -1.03 10.90 -25.65
C LYS A 124 0.09 10.57 -24.66
N ALA A 125 0.54 11.55 -23.87
CA ALA A 125 1.61 11.34 -22.92
C ALA A 125 1.12 10.49 -21.73
N VAL A 126 1.63 9.26 -21.65
CA VAL A 126 1.67 8.49 -20.40
C VAL A 126 2.82 9.07 -19.56
N SER A 127 2.60 9.32 -18.28
CA SER A 127 3.64 9.83 -17.36
C SER A 127 4.93 9.01 -17.53
N LYS A 128 6.02 9.67 -17.94
CA LYS A 128 7.28 8.98 -18.24
C LYS A 128 8.26 8.99 -17.07
N THR A 129 8.08 9.91 -16.13
CA THR A 129 9.16 10.30 -15.20
C THR A 129 8.80 10.19 -13.73
N ASN A 130 7.50 10.16 -13.35
CA ASN A 130 7.04 9.93 -11.98
C ASN A 130 7.83 10.74 -10.92
N ILE A 131 8.17 12.00 -11.27
CA ILE A 131 9.00 12.88 -10.45
C ILE A 131 8.15 13.47 -9.34
N PHE A 132 6.91 13.84 -9.66
CA PHE A 132 5.98 14.43 -8.72
C PHE A 132 5.03 13.39 -8.14
N LYS A 133 5.17 13.14 -6.84
CA LYS A 133 4.32 12.23 -6.10
C LYS A 133 3.06 12.98 -5.66
N MET A 134 1.90 12.37 -5.84
CA MET A 134 0.66 12.92 -5.29
C MET A 134 0.12 12.02 -4.20
N PHE A 135 -0.48 12.63 -3.18
CA PHE A 135 -1.28 11.86 -2.24
C PHE A 135 -2.52 11.31 -2.96
N PRO A 136 -2.96 10.10 -2.60
CA PRO A 136 -4.32 9.69 -2.89
C PRO A 136 -5.24 10.52 -1.98
N ASP A 137 -5.54 11.77 -2.37
CA ASP A 137 -6.52 12.55 -1.64
C ASP A 137 -7.89 11.89 -1.84
N VAL A 138 -8.60 11.64 -0.73
CA VAL A 138 -9.84 10.85 -0.69
C VAL A 138 -10.98 11.56 -1.44
N ASN A 139 -10.78 12.84 -1.78
CA ASN A 139 -11.75 13.68 -2.51
C ASN A 139 -11.29 14.08 -3.92
N ASP A 140 -10.16 13.57 -4.41
CA ASP A 140 -9.52 14.06 -5.66
C ASP A 140 -10.11 13.49 -6.95
N ASN A 141 -11.16 12.68 -6.87
CA ASN A 141 -11.88 12.13 -8.04
C ASN A 141 -12.51 13.22 -8.96
N LYS A 142 -12.28 14.51 -8.68
CA LYS A 142 -12.79 15.65 -9.46
C LYS A 142 -11.73 16.65 -9.92
N LEU A 143 -10.47 16.55 -9.51
CA LEU A 143 -9.42 17.44 -10.02
C LEU A 143 -8.83 16.80 -11.28
N GLY A 144 -9.35 17.22 -12.43
CA GLY A 144 -8.90 16.77 -13.74
C GLY A 144 -7.40 17.02 -13.90
N ARG A 145 -6.63 15.94 -13.87
CA ARG A 145 -5.19 16.00 -14.13
C ARG A 145 -4.98 16.17 -15.63
N THR A 146 -4.10 17.08 -16.00
CA THR A 146 -3.76 17.34 -17.40
C THR A 146 -2.37 16.79 -17.69
N PRO A 147 -2.20 15.93 -18.71
CA PRO A 147 -0.88 15.52 -19.15
C PRO A 147 -0.14 16.73 -19.74
N LEU A 148 0.97 17.11 -19.11
CA LEU A 148 1.77 18.26 -19.50
C LEU A 148 3.22 17.85 -19.65
N THR A 149 3.86 18.36 -20.70
CA THR A 149 5.31 18.42 -20.81
C THR A 149 5.75 19.81 -20.37
N LEU A 150 6.52 19.85 -19.29
CA LEU A 150 7.01 21.09 -18.67
C LEU A 150 8.52 21.17 -18.83
N SER A 151 9.03 22.30 -19.28
CA SER A 151 10.45 22.63 -19.20
C SER A 151 10.66 23.75 -18.19
N PHE A 152 11.51 23.54 -17.19
CA PHE A 152 11.86 24.52 -16.17
C PHE A 152 13.36 24.55 -15.93
N LYS A 153 13.88 25.68 -15.46
CA LYS A 153 15.31 25.90 -15.22
C LYS A 153 15.61 25.77 -13.73
N VAL A 154 16.57 24.93 -13.36
CA VAL A 154 17.10 24.82 -11.99
C VAL A 154 18.60 25.05 -12.06
N GLY A 155 19.07 26.15 -11.46
CA GLY A 155 20.46 26.59 -11.67
C GLY A 155 20.69 26.95 -13.15
N ASP A 156 21.69 26.32 -13.79
CA ASP A 156 21.98 26.51 -15.22
C ASP A 156 21.40 25.41 -16.13
N GLU A 157 20.78 24.38 -15.54
CA GLU A 157 20.26 23.24 -16.28
C GLU A 157 18.76 23.39 -16.57
N VAL A 158 18.36 22.94 -17.77
CA VAL A 158 16.95 22.90 -18.19
C VAL A 158 16.45 21.47 -18.07
N PHE A 159 15.47 21.27 -17.21
CA PHE A 159 14.81 19.99 -17.01
C PHE A 159 13.52 19.97 -17.80
N THR A 160 13.28 18.89 -18.55
CA THR A 160 12.01 18.63 -19.23
C THR A 160 11.39 17.37 -18.67
N ILE A 161 10.16 17.48 -18.21
CA ILE A 161 9.39 16.37 -17.63
C ILE A 161 8.08 16.23 -18.37
N THR A 162 7.51 15.03 -18.35
CA THR A 162 6.18 14.76 -18.90
C THR A 162 5.37 13.99 -17.88
N GLU A 163 4.34 14.64 -17.32
CA GLU A 163 3.60 14.13 -16.17
C GLU A 163 2.15 14.66 -16.15
N SER A 164 1.23 13.89 -15.56
CA SER A 164 -0.16 14.29 -15.40
C SER A 164 -0.33 15.06 -14.08
N LEU A 165 -0.42 16.38 -14.18
CA LEU A 165 -0.40 17.27 -13.03
C LEU A 165 -1.73 18.00 -12.83
N GLN A 166 -1.95 18.47 -11.60
CA GLN A 166 -3.05 19.39 -11.32
C GLN A 166 -2.72 20.76 -11.90
N THR A 167 -3.65 21.34 -12.65
CA THR A 167 -3.51 22.68 -13.23
C THR A 167 -4.47 23.65 -12.54
N SER A 168 -4.07 24.91 -12.46
CA SER A 168 -4.97 26.02 -12.13
C SER A 168 -4.73 27.22 -13.03
N MET A 169 -5.81 27.79 -13.56
CA MET A 169 -5.83 28.95 -14.44
C MET A 169 -6.16 30.24 -13.68
N GLU A 170 -5.44 30.48 -12.59
CA GLU A 170 -5.69 31.62 -11.71
C GLU A 170 -4.84 32.84 -12.07
N LEU A 171 -3.72 32.65 -12.78
CA LEU A 171 -2.76 33.71 -13.07
C LEU A 171 -3.31 34.74 -14.07
N SER A 172 -2.92 35.98 -13.89
CA SER A 172 -3.14 37.04 -14.88
C SER A 172 -2.34 36.78 -16.17
N ASN A 173 -2.70 37.46 -17.26
CA ASN A 173 -2.07 37.25 -18.57
C ASN A 173 -0.60 37.73 -18.63
N GLU A 174 -0.19 38.57 -17.68
CA GLU A 174 1.17 39.12 -17.59
C GLU A 174 2.06 38.29 -16.65
N GLU A 175 1.46 37.45 -15.82
CA GLU A 175 2.19 36.57 -14.90
C GLU A 175 2.76 35.37 -15.62
N LYS A 176 4.00 35.03 -15.27
CA LYS A 176 4.67 33.86 -15.84
C LYS A 176 4.13 32.58 -15.19
N PRO A 177 3.94 31.49 -15.96
CA PRO A 177 3.53 30.22 -15.40
C PRO A 177 4.61 29.66 -14.47
N TYR A 178 4.19 28.98 -13.42
CA TYR A 178 5.09 28.33 -12.48
C TYR A 178 4.48 27.02 -11.96
N ILE A 179 5.34 26.14 -11.47
CA ILE A 179 4.96 24.94 -10.74
C ILE A 179 5.28 25.14 -9.27
N GLU A 180 4.36 24.73 -8.40
CA GLU A 180 4.59 24.69 -6.97
C GLU A 180 4.52 23.25 -6.46
N PHE A 181 5.36 22.91 -5.49
CA PHE A 181 5.38 21.59 -4.86
C PHE A 181 5.98 21.68 -3.45
N GLN A 182 5.79 20.64 -2.64
CA GLN A 182 6.51 20.48 -1.38
C GLN A 182 7.64 19.46 -1.55
N ASN A 183 8.85 19.82 -1.17
CA ASN A 183 9.99 18.92 -1.27
C ASN A 183 10.23 18.20 0.05
N LEU A 184 10.13 16.87 0.03
CA LEU A 184 10.45 16.03 1.17
C LEU A 184 11.90 15.54 1.06
N GLU A 185 12.76 16.02 1.95
CA GLU A 185 14.21 15.75 1.91
C GLU A 185 14.59 14.31 2.30
N ARG A 186 13.77 13.63 3.11
CA ARG A 186 14.08 12.29 3.65
C ARG A 186 12.87 11.38 3.60
N ASP A 187 13.14 10.09 3.40
CA ASP A 187 12.11 9.05 3.49
C ASP A 187 11.46 9.05 4.88
N LEU A 188 10.13 8.96 4.90
CA LEU A 188 9.34 8.83 6.13
C LEU A 188 8.99 7.38 6.47
N GLY A 189 9.19 6.45 5.52
CA GLY A 189 8.85 5.03 5.66
C GLY A 189 7.50 4.65 5.05
N HIS A 190 7.22 3.34 5.02
CA HIS A 190 5.96 2.74 4.51
C HIS A 190 5.50 3.24 3.13
N GLY A 191 6.46 3.47 2.22
CA GLY A 191 6.20 3.92 0.85
C GLY A 191 6.05 5.44 0.70
N VAL A 192 6.30 6.22 1.77
CA VAL A 192 6.41 7.68 1.71
C VAL A 192 7.89 8.06 1.63
N ASN A 193 8.40 8.15 0.40
CA ASN A 193 9.83 8.35 0.12
C ASN A 193 10.13 9.81 -0.26
N ALA A 194 11.35 10.27 -0.02
CA ALA A 194 11.85 11.59 -0.40
C ALA A 194 11.55 11.95 -1.87
N GLY A 195 11.37 13.24 -2.12
CA GLY A 195 11.05 13.79 -3.43
C GLY A 195 9.99 14.88 -3.38
N ALA A 196 9.54 15.31 -4.55
CA ALA A 196 8.58 16.41 -4.69
C ALA A 196 7.14 15.91 -4.64
N TYR A 197 6.32 16.56 -3.81
CA TYR A 197 4.93 16.19 -3.53
C TYR A 197 3.94 17.30 -3.90
N ASN A 198 2.71 16.87 -4.24
CA ASN A 198 1.53 17.73 -4.51
C ASN A 198 1.81 18.84 -5.52
N ALA A 199 2.47 18.47 -6.61
CA ALA A 199 2.81 19.44 -7.64
C ALA A 199 1.55 20.01 -8.31
N LYS A 200 1.47 21.34 -8.33
CA LYS A 200 0.39 22.09 -8.97
C LYS A 200 0.98 23.12 -9.92
N VAL A 201 0.47 23.10 -11.15
CA VAL A 201 0.90 24.00 -12.23
C VAL A 201 -0.05 25.18 -12.28
N HIS A 202 0.48 26.39 -12.19
CA HIS A 202 -0.27 27.64 -12.28
C HIS A 202 -0.06 28.25 -13.66
N LEU A 203 -1.16 28.52 -14.35
CA LEU A 203 -1.21 28.98 -15.74
C LEU A 203 -1.96 30.31 -15.85
N PRO A 204 -1.59 31.17 -16.82
CA PRO A 204 -2.38 32.34 -17.19
C PRO A 204 -3.79 31.97 -17.65
N LYS A 205 -4.77 32.84 -17.36
CA LYS A 205 -6.16 32.68 -17.84
C LYS A 205 -6.28 32.60 -19.37
N SER A 206 -5.36 33.21 -20.10
CA SER A 206 -5.29 33.15 -21.56
C SER A 206 -4.76 31.82 -22.10
N PHE A 207 -4.25 30.93 -21.23
CA PHE A 207 -3.66 29.67 -21.67
C PHE A 207 -4.75 28.71 -22.16
N ALA A 208 -4.81 28.52 -23.48
CA ALA A 208 -5.71 27.57 -24.09
C ALA A 208 -5.16 26.15 -23.92
N LEU A 209 -5.70 25.39 -22.97
CA LEU A 209 -5.58 23.94 -23.01
C LEU A 209 -6.39 23.47 -24.23
N THR A 210 -5.71 23.10 -25.31
CA THR A 210 -6.36 22.51 -26.49
C THR A 210 -7.15 21.29 -26.02
N ASN A 211 -8.49 21.34 -26.17
CA ASN A 211 -9.42 20.34 -25.66
C ASN A 211 -8.94 18.91 -25.90
N ILE A 212 -8.63 18.20 -24.81
CA ILE A 212 -8.41 16.75 -24.80
C ILE A 212 -9.75 16.11 -24.43
N ASN A 213 -10.73 16.23 -25.31
CA ASN A 213 -11.95 15.43 -25.25
C ASN A 213 -12.02 14.62 -26.54
N ASN A 214 -11.71 13.33 -26.42
CA ASN A 214 -12.26 12.25 -27.24
C ASN A 214 -12.35 11.00 -26.36
#